data_AF-A0A224YC27-F1
#
_entry.id   AF-A0A224YC27-F1
#
_cell.length_a   1.000
_cell.length_b   1.000
_cell.length_c   1.000
_cell.angle_alpha   90.00
_cell.angle_beta   90.00
_cell.angle_gamma   90.00
#
_symmetry.space_group_name_H-M   'P 1'
#
loop_
_entity.id
_entity.type
_entity.pdbx_description
1 polymer ?
#
loop_
_entity_poly.entity_id
_entity_poly.type
_entity_poly.pdbx_seq_one_letter_code
_entity_poly.pdbx_strand_id
1 'polypeptide(L)'
;MGLLSLTFIIAQCMLYSAYIAHCNYTVVKCPVINKTCVKDDNTTIKDGYDILCAPPNCSKWVCNVSQSAFLVYGCDYAAEDPYQWLPMLQTDCFYPKCCK
;
A
#
# COMPACT_ATOMS: atom_id res chain seq x y z
N MET A 1 33.83 -26.12 7.10
CA MET A 1 32.44 -25.89 7.55
C MET A 1 32.09 -24.40 7.41
N GLY A 2 31.85 -23.92 6.19
CA GLY A 2 31.64 -22.48 5.94
C GLY A 2 30.82 -22.14 4.71
N LEU A 3 30.74 -23.03 3.71
CA LEU A 3 29.91 -22.80 2.52
C LEU A 3 28.41 -23.06 2.74
N LEU A 4 28.05 -24.04 3.58
CA LEU A 4 26.63 -24.42 3.79
C LEU A 4 25.85 -23.33 4.53
N SER A 5 26.49 -22.61 5.47
CA SER A 5 25.83 -21.56 6.25
C SER A 5 25.50 -20.32 5.42
N LEU A 6 26.35 -19.98 4.45
CA LEU A 6 26.14 -18.82 3.57
C LEU A 6 24.95 -19.03 2.62
N THR A 7 24.79 -20.24 2.08
CA THR A 7 23.68 -20.57 1.18
C THR A 7 22.32 -20.51 1.87
N PHE A 8 22.24 -20.86 3.16
CA PHE A 8 21.00 -20.79 3.94
C PHE A 8 20.56 -19.35 4.22
N ILE A 9 21.51 -18.44 4.51
CA ILE A 9 21.18 -17.01 4.75
C ILE A 9 20.70 -16.35 3.45
N ILE A 10 21.34 -16.64 2.32
CA ILE A 10 20.94 -16.07 1.03
C ILE A 10 19.54 -16.59 0.61
N ALA A 11 19.24 -17.87 0.86
CA ALA A 11 17.92 -18.43 0.59
C ALA A 11 16.83 -17.78 1.46
N GLN A 12 17.11 -17.49 2.74
CA GLN A 12 16.19 -16.76 3.62
C GLN A 12 16.00 -15.30 3.20
N CYS A 13 17.06 -14.62 2.73
CA CYS A 13 16.94 -13.28 2.16
C CYS A 13 16.12 -13.26 0.87
N MET A 14 16.32 -14.23 -0.03
CA MET A 14 15.55 -14.30 -1.28
C MET A 14 14.10 -14.73 -1.06
N LEU A 15 13.83 -15.59 -0.06
CA LEU A 15 12.47 -15.90 0.38
C LEU A 15 11.82 -14.70 1.07
N TYR A 16 12.56 -13.87 1.80
CA TYR A 16 12.02 -12.62 2.33
C TYR A 16 11.73 -11.61 1.21
N SER A 17 12.58 -11.51 0.18
CA SER A 17 12.31 -10.71 -1.02
C SER A 17 11.13 -11.25 -1.85
N ALA A 18 10.96 -12.57 -1.93
CA ALA A 18 9.82 -13.22 -2.59
C ALA A 18 8.54 -13.16 -1.73
N TYR A 19 8.65 -13.14 -0.40
CA TYR A 19 7.54 -12.92 0.52
C TYR A 19 7.10 -11.43 0.51
N ILE A 20 8.05 -10.51 0.32
CA ILE A 20 7.77 -9.09 0.01
C ILE A 20 7.17 -8.95 -1.41
N ALA A 21 7.37 -9.90 -2.33
CA ALA A 21 6.67 -9.89 -3.62
C ALA A 21 5.15 -10.16 -3.50
N HIS A 22 4.65 -10.51 -2.30
CA HIS A 22 3.21 -10.56 -2.01
C HIS A 22 2.66 -9.24 -1.43
N CYS A 23 3.53 -8.26 -1.18
CA CYS A 23 3.13 -6.90 -0.84
C CYS A 23 2.97 -6.10 -2.14
N ASN A 24 1.90 -6.39 -2.88
CA ASN A 24 1.66 -5.87 -4.22
C ASN A 24 1.06 -4.46 -4.20
N TYR A 25 1.72 -3.58 -3.44
CA TYR A 25 1.47 -2.15 -3.37
C TYR A 25 2.68 -1.41 -3.93
N THR A 26 2.45 -0.26 -4.54
CA THR A 26 3.53 0.65 -4.92
C THR A 26 3.92 1.49 -3.72
N VAL A 27 5.22 1.56 -3.41
CA VAL A 27 5.73 2.41 -2.33
C VAL A 27 6.09 3.78 -2.89
N VAL A 28 5.33 4.81 -2.50
CA VAL A 28 5.59 6.20 -2.87
C VAL A 28 6.21 6.91 -1.66
N LYS A 29 7.49 7.26 -1.74
CA LYS A 29 8.18 7.97 -0.66
C LYS A 29 7.51 9.32 -0.40
N CYS A 30 7.34 9.68 0.87
CA CYS A 30 6.72 10.94 1.26
C CYS A 30 7.40 11.53 2.51
N PRO A 31 7.38 12.87 2.70
CA PRO A 31 7.75 13.47 3.96
C PRO A 31 6.81 13.01 5.07
N VAL A 32 7.35 12.82 6.27
CA VAL A 32 6.54 12.59 7.47
C VAL A 32 6.74 13.72 8.47
N ILE A 33 5.65 14.33 8.90
CA ILE A 33 5.63 15.39 9.91
C ILE A 33 4.61 15.01 10.98
N ASN A 34 4.99 14.99 12.26
CA ASN A 34 4.09 14.74 13.38
C ASN A 34 3.20 13.47 13.22
N LYS A 35 3.79 12.35 12.79
CA LYS A 35 3.07 11.08 12.51
C LYS A 35 2.01 11.18 11.40
N THR A 36 2.22 12.09 10.45
CA THR A 36 1.39 12.22 9.24
C THR A 36 2.27 12.18 8.00
N CYS A 37 1.84 11.46 6.98
CA CYS A 37 2.45 11.46 5.67
C CYS A 37 1.96 12.69 4.90
N VAL A 38 2.87 13.41 4.26
CA VAL A 38 2.57 14.60 3.46
C VAL A 38 2.50 14.20 1.98
N LYS A 39 1.38 14.45 1.33
CA LYS A 39 1.22 14.27 -0.12
C LYS A 39 1.72 15.53 -0.86
N ASP A 40 2.01 15.41 -2.16
CA ASP A 40 2.56 16.48 -3.01
C ASP A 40 1.76 17.80 -2.95
N ASP A 41 0.45 17.70 -2.77
CA ASP A 41 -0.51 18.79 -2.60
C ASP A 41 -0.61 19.35 -1.17
N ASN A 42 0.40 19.09 -0.32
CA ASN A 42 0.45 19.41 1.13
C ASN A 42 -0.66 18.77 1.98
N THR A 43 -1.45 17.88 1.39
CA THR A 43 -2.46 17.10 2.12
C THR A 43 -1.76 16.18 3.12
N THR A 44 -2.06 16.34 4.41
CA THR A 44 -1.50 15.50 5.48
C THR A 44 -2.45 14.36 5.83
N ILE A 45 -1.93 13.13 5.85
CA ILE A 45 -2.68 11.92 6.12
C ILE A 45 -2.10 11.27 7.37
N LYS A 46 -2.94 10.96 8.36
CA LYS A 46 -2.49 10.31 9.58
C LYS A 46 -2.02 8.89 9.30
N ASP A 47 -1.06 8.42 10.09
CA ASP A 47 -0.59 7.04 10.04
C ASP A 47 -1.75 6.03 10.13
N GLY A 48 -1.78 5.06 9.23
CA GLY A 48 -2.82 4.03 9.15
C GLY A 48 -4.18 4.48 8.60
N TYR A 49 -4.33 5.73 8.14
CA TYR A 49 -5.53 6.17 7.42
C TYR A 49 -5.42 5.92 5.93
N ASP A 50 -6.56 5.57 5.34
CA ASP A 50 -6.70 5.24 3.92
C ASP A 50 -7.37 6.39 3.16
N ILE A 51 -6.81 6.74 1.99
CA ILE A 51 -7.48 7.57 0.99
C ILE A 51 -7.92 6.71 -0.17
N LEU A 52 -9.20 6.78 -0.49
CA LEU A 52 -9.81 6.13 -1.64
C LEU A 52 -9.91 7.15 -2.78
N CYS A 53 -9.25 6.88 -3.90
CA CYS A 53 -9.27 7.75 -5.09
C CYS A 53 -10.26 7.24 -6.13
N ALA A 54 -10.90 8.17 -6.85
CA ALA A 54 -11.85 7.92 -7.92
C ALA A 54 -11.16 7.80 -9.30
N PRO A 55 -11.85 7.33 -10.36
CA PRO A 55 -11.36 7.35 -11.72
C PRO A 55 -10.91 8.76 -12.16
N PRO A 56 -9.85 8.85 -12.98
CA PRO A 56 -9.10 7.75 -13.60
C PRO A 56 -8.09 7.06 -12.66
N ASN A 57 -7.78 7.65 -11.51
CA ASN A 57 -6.74 7.19 -10.59
C ASN A 57 -7.31 6.28 -9.49
N CYS A 58 -8.13 5.31 -9.88
CA CYS A 58 -8.79 4.39 -8.96
C CYS A 58 -7.76 3.58 -8.15
N SER A 59 -7.52 4.01 -6.92
CA SER A 59 -6.46 3.47 -6.06
C SER A 59 -6.75 3.76 -4.59
N LYS A 60 -6.13 2.99 -3.70
CA LYS A 60 -6.13 3.24 -2.26
C LYS A 60 -4.73 3.60 -1.79
N TRP A 61 -4.59 4.69 -1.05
CA TRP A 61 -3.33 5.17 -0.50
C TRP A 61 -3.36 5.06 1.00
N VAL A 62 -2.38 4.36 1.59
CA VAL A 62 -2.27 4.15 3.03
C VAL A 62 -1.01 4.82 3.53
N CYS A 63 -1.12 5.73 4.51
CA CYS A 63 0.05 6.33 5.13
C CYS A 63 0.77 5.31 6.02
N ASN A 64 2.08 5.12 5.78
CA ASN A 64 2.97 4.33 6.62
C ASN A 64 4.13 5.19 7.11
N VAL A 65 4.02 5.70 8.34
CA VAL A 65 5.04 6.56 8.96
C VAL A 65 6.35 5.81 9.20
N SER A 66 6.29 4.53 9.58
CA SER A 66 7.49 3.71 9.82
C SER A 66 8.37 3.56 8.58
N GLN A 67 7.75 3.54 7.39
CA GLN A 67 8.45 3.46 6.10
C GLN A 67 8.65 4.83 5.45
N SER A 68 8.14 5.91 6.06
CA SER A 68 8.12 7.26 5.46
C SER A 68 7.60 7.25 4.01
N ALA A 69 6.48 6.55 3.81
CA ALA A 69 5.93 6.31 2.48
C ALA A 69 4.42 6.10 2.51
N PHE A 70 3.78 6.33 1.36
CA PHE A 70 2.47 5.82 1.05
C PHE A 70 2.55 4.43 0.43
N LEU A 71 1.71 3.53 0.91
CA LEU A 71 1.46 2.23 0.28
C LEU A 71 0.25 2.38 -0.63
N VAL A 72 0.46 2.25 -1.95
CA VAL A 72 -0.57 2.50 -2.96
C VAL A 72 -1.05 1.18 -3.54
N TYR A 73 -2.33 0.88 -3.36
CA TYR A 73 -3.00 -0.31 -3.86
C TYR A 73 -3.80 0.02 -5.11
N GLY A 74 -3.56 -0.74 -6.18
CA GLY A 74 -4.31 -0.68 -7.43
C GLY A 74 -5.48 -1.66 -7.48
N CYS A 75 -6.15 -1.73 -8.63
CA CYS A 75 -7.39 -2.49 -8.78
C CYS A 75 -7.25 -4.01 -8.72
N ASP A 76 -6.05 -4.55 -8.85
CA ASP A 76 -5.80 -6.00 -8.85
C ASP A 76 -6.29 -6.70 -7.56
N TYR A 77 -6.46 -5.94 -6.46
CA TYR A 77 -6.89 -6.45 -5.14
C TYR A 77 -8.23 -5.90 -4.66
N ALA A 78 -8.92 -5.16 -5.51
CA ALA A 78 -10.19 -4.52 -5.17
C ALA A 78 -11.27 -5.53 -4.72
N ALA A 79 -11.24 -6.76 -5.26
CA ALA A 79 -12.21 -7.81 -4.94
C ALA A 79 -12.12 -8.32 -3.49
N GLU A 80 -10.92 -8.30 -2.91
CA GLU A 80 -10.65 -8.80 -1.55
C GLU A 80 -10.66 -7.66 -0.51
N ASP A 81 -10.76 -6.41 -0.96
CA ASP A 81 -10.65 -5.26 -0.09
C ASP A 81 -11.87 -5.11 0.85
N PRO A 82 -11.70 -4.84 2.16
CA PRO A 82 -12.81 -4.70 3.10
C PRO A 82 -13.86 -3.67 2.70
N TYR A 83 -13.45 -2.59 2.00
CA TYR A 83 -14.36 -1.55 1.52
C TYR A 83 -15.34 -2.08 0.45
N GLN A 84 -15.06 -3.23 -0.16
CA GLN A 84 -15.93 -3.85 -1.15
C GLN A 84 -17.29 -4.28 -0.56
N TRP A 85 -17.33 -4.60 0.73
CA TRP A 85 -18.52 -5.13 1.40
C TRP A 85 -19.34 -4.06 2.12
N LEU A 86 -18.86 -2.82 2.15
CA LEU A 86 -19.55 -1.72 2.80
C LEU A 86 -20.64 -1.12 1.89
N PRO A 87 -21.80 -0.73 2.44
CA PRO A 87 -22.84 -0.03 1.71
C PRO A 87 -22.40 1.41 1.42
N MET A 88 -21.72 1.59 0.30
CA MET A 88 -21.22 2.85 -0.23
C MET A 88 -22.32 3.52 -1.09
N LEU A 89 -22.53 4.83 -0.95
CA LEU A 89 -23.47 5.68 -1.70
C LEU A 89 -23.13 5.73 -3.21
N GLN A 90 -24.07 6.15 -4.06
CA GLN A 90 -23.89 6.21 -5.53
C GLN A 90 -22.80 7.19 -6.02
N THR A 91 -22.42 8.16 -5.18
CA THR A 91 -21.24 9.03 -5.40
C THR A 91 -19.91 8.27 -5.26
N ASP A 92 -19.95 7.02 -4.82
CA ASP A 92 -18.78 6.29 -4.35
C ASP A 92 -18.10 5.54 -5.48
N CYS A 93 -17.90 6.23 -6.59
CA CYS A 93 -16.95 5.83 -7.63
C CYS A 93 -15.51 5.97 -7.12
N PHE A 94 -15.20 5.50 -5.91
CA PHE A 94 -13.86 5.44 -5.33
C PHE A 94 -13.42 3.98 -5.25
N TYR A 95 -12.12 3.76 -5.03
CA TYR A 95 -11.61 2.41 -4.79
C TYR A 95 -12.35 1.76 -3.60
N PRO A 96 -12.70 0.47 -3.63
CA PRO A 96 -12.50 -0.50 -4.71
C PRO A 96 -13.63 -0.51 -5.75
N LYS A 97 -14.73 0.22 -5.55
CA LYS A 97 -15.91 0.22 -6.43
C LYS A 97 -15.63 0.72 -7.84
N CYS A 98 -14.65 1.59 -8.01
CA CYS A 98 -14.24 2.04 -9.33
C CYS A 98 -13.34 1.06 -10.10
N CYS A 99 -12.91 -0.04 -9.48
CA CYS A 99 -12.18 -1.10 -10.13
C CYS A 99 -13.18 -2.00 -10.86
N LYS A 100 -13.19 -1.90 -12.20
CA LYS A 100 -14.09 -2.63 -13.10
C LYS A 100 -13.39 -3.82 -13.74
#